data_AF-A0A7L0XFC1-F1
#
_entry.id   AF-A0A7L0XFC1-F1
#
_cell.length_a   1.000
_cell.length_b   1.000
_cell.length_c   1.000
_cell.angle_alpha   90.00
_cell.angle_beta   90.00
_cell.angle_gamma   90.00
#
_symmetry.space_group_name_H-M   'P 1'
#
loop_
_entity.id
_entity.type
_entity.pdbx_description
1 polymer ?
#
loop_
_entity_poly.entity_id
_entity_poly.type
_entity_poly.pdbx_seq_one_letter_code
_entity_poly.pdbx_strand_id
1 'polypeptide(L)'
;AVDIPCSAFRSSWSNPRIEWKFQKGSSLQLFYYGGKLTEPYQNRVQFSPTSIHFESVTREDSGKYICEVVGDGSHIAKSEVTLTVQGGDSVPCHPPRGHLPSPPRDLVSPRVPGDREGCASL
;
A
#
# COMPACT_ATOMS: atom_id res chain seq x y z
N ALA A 1 -4.83 -4.06 -2.98
CA ALA A 1 -4.95 -2.99 -3.97
C ALA A 1 -5.79 -1.84 -3.43
N VAL A 2 -5.49 -0.61 -3.85
CA VAL A 2 -6.20 0.63 -3.47
C VAL A 2 -6.22 1.58 -4.66
N ASP A 3 -7.38 2.21 -4.92
CA ASP A 3 -7.52 3.28 -5.91
C ASP A 3 -7.53 4.66 -5.24
N ILE A 4 -6.72 5.58 -5.76
CA ILE A 4 -6.68 6.97 -5.33
C ILE A 4 -7.27 7.84 -6.43
N PRO A 5 -8.45 8.46 -6.22
CA PRO A 5 -9.15 9.20 -7.26
C PRO A 5 -8.52 10.57 -7.56
N CYS A 6 -8.54 10.95 -8.83
CA CYS A 6 -8.27 12.31 -9.31
C CYS A 6 -9.58 13.02 -9.63
N SER A 7 -10.22 13.61 -8.62
CA SER A 7 -11.45 14.40 -8.80
C SER A 7 -11.22 15.73 -9.54
N ALA A 8 -9.96 16.08 -9.87
CA ALA A 8 -9.62 17.23 -10.69
C ALA A 8 -9.79 16.98 -12.20
N PHE A 9 -9.75 15.72 -12.65
CA PHE A 9 -9.92 15.37 -14.05
C PHE A 9 -11.32 15.73 -14.56
N ARG A 10 -11.41 16.19 -15.82
CA ARG A 10 -12.65 16.48 -16.53
C ARG A 10 -12.56 15.85 -17.91
N SER A 11 -13.53 15.00 -18.25
CA SER A 11 -13.60 14.36 -19.57
C SER A 11 -13.85 15.33 -20.72
N SER A 12 -14.30 16.55 -20.43
CA SER A 12 -14.50 17.62 -21.42
C SER A 12 -13.19 18.24 -21.91
N TRP A 13 -12.07 18.07 -21.19
CA TRP A 13 -10.78 18.63 -21.59
C TRP A 13 -10.10 17.81 -22.67
N SER A 14 -9.56 18.50 -23.67
CA SER A 14 -8.86 17.88 -24.79
C SER A 14 -7.40 17.64 -24.43
N ASN A 15 -7.02 16.37 -24.25
CA ASN A 15 -5.65 15.96 -23.90
C ASN A 15 -5.07 16.68 -22.65
N PRO A 16 -5.73 16.57 -21.48
CA PRO A 16 -5.26 17.24 -20.28
C PRO A 16 -3.93 16.66 -19.80
N ARG A 17 -3.02 17.54 -19.36
CA ARG A 17 -1.76 17.12 -18.71
C ARG A 17 -2.05 16.81 -17.25
N ILE A 18 -1.79 15.57 -16.83
CA ILE A 18 -2.02 15.11 -15.47
C ILE A 18 -0.68 14.83 -14.81
N GLU A 19 -0.52 15.34 -13.58
CA GLU A 19 0.68 15.18 -12.77
C GLU A 19 0.28 14.70 -11.38
N TRP A 20 1.07 13.79 -10.80
CA TRP A 20 0.86 13.33 -9.43
C TRP A 20 2.04 13.62 -8.53
N LYS A 21 1.74 14.16 -7.36
CA LYS A 21 2.69 14.46 -6.30
C LYS A 21 2.32 13.71 -5.03
N PHE A 22 3.30 13.18 -4.32
CA PHE A 22 3.17 12.56 -3.01
C PHE A 22 3.79 13.48 -1.97
N GLN A 23 3.05 13.78 -0.92
CA GLN A 23 3.49 14.61 0.19
C GLN A 23 3.47 13.82 1.50
N LYS A 24 4.62 13.83 2.19
CA LYS A 24 4.79 13.20 3.49
C LYS A 24 5.55 14.16 4.42
N GLY A 25 4.86 14.68 5.43
CA GLY A 25 5.37 15.79 6.23
C GLY A 25 5.63 17.03 5.35
N SER A 26 6.86 17.54 5.37
CA SER A 26 7.32 18.64 4.52
C SER A 26 7.87 18.20 3.16
N SER A 27 8.11 16.90 2.95
CA SER A 27 8.64 16.37 1.69
C SER A 27 7.55 16.28 0.63
N LEU A 28 7.84 16.76 -0.58
CA LEU A 28 6.97 16.70 -1.75
C LEU A 28 7.73 16.04 -2.91
N GLN A 29 7.18 14.96 -3.45
CA GLN A 29 7.78 14.17 -4.52
C GLN A 29 6.85 14.16 -5.73
N LEU A 30 7.31 14.63 -6.88
CA LEU A 30 6.64 14.37 -8.16
C LEU A 30 6.93 12.93 -8.57
N PHE A 31 5.90 12.12 -8.77
CA PHE A 31 6.07 10.70 -9.10
C PHE A 31 5.32 10.25 -10.36
N TYR A 32 4.45 11.09 -10.93
CA TYR A 32 3.89 10.90 -12.25
C TYR A 32 3.94 12.20 -13.05
N TYR A 33 4.63 12.17 -14.19
CA TYR A 33 4.76 13.32 -15.10
C TYR A 33 5.03 12.83 -16.53
N GLY A 34 4.49 13.53 -17.52
CA GLY A 34 4.77 13.23 -18.93
C GLY A 34 4.38 11.81 -19.34
N GLY A 35 3.32 11.25 -18.74
CA GLY A 35 2.88 9.89 -19.02
C GLY A 35 3.69 8.78 -18.33
N LYS A 36 4.59 9.12 -17.40
CA LYS A 36 5.53 8.17 -16.81
C LYS A 36 5.52 8.23 -15.28
N LEU A 37 5.57 7.05 -14.67
CA LEU A 37 5.82 6.89 -13.25
C LEU A 37 7.32 6.94 -12.98
N THR A 38 7.72 7.56 -11.87
CA THR A 38 9.11 7.46 -11.38
C THR A 38 9.29 6.17 -10.59
N GLU A 39 10.53 5.71 -10.43
CA GLU A 39 10.83 4.76 -9.36
C GLU A 39 10.55 5.43 -8.00
N PRO A 40 10.01 4.71 -7.00
CA PRO A 40 9.73 3.26 -6.95
C PRO A 40 8.32 2.85 -7.45
N TYR A 41 7.55 3.71 -8.10
CA TYR A 41 6.13 3.48 -8.39
C TYR A 41 5.85 2.64 -9.65
N GLN A 42 6.80 2.54 -10.59
CA GLN A 42 6.60 1.92 -11.91
C GLN A 42 6.05 0.49 -11.89
N ASN A 43 6.43 -0.34 -10.90
CA ASN A 43 6.08 -1.76 -10.86
C ASN A 43 4.86 -2.07 -9.96
N ARG A 44 4.24 -1.06 -9.38
CA ARG A 44 3.23 -1.22 -8.31
C ARG A 44 2.08 -0.25 -8.40
N VAL A 45 2.16 0.73 -9.30
CA VAL A 45 1.12 1.70 -9.58
C VAL A 45 0.75 1.63 -11.05
N GLN A 46 -0.55 1.58 -11.34
CA GLN A 46 -1.09 1.75 -12.67
C GLN A 46 -1.77 3.12 -12.74
N PHE A 47 -1.58 3.82 -13.85
CA PHE A 47 -2.17 5.14 -14.07
C PHE A 47 -3.45 5.03 -14.90
N SER A 48 -4.45 5.85 -14.54
CA SER A 48 -5.55 6.23 -15.41
C SER A 48 -5.80 7.74 -15.29
N PRO A 49 -6.52 8.37 -16.24
CA PRO A 49 -6.84 9.79 -16.12
C PRO A 49 -7.64 10.16 -14.86
N THR A 50 -8.44 9.23 -14.35
CA THR A 50 -9.34 9.45 -13.21
C THR A 50 -8.79 8.96 -11.88
N SER A 51 -7.70 8.21 -11.87
CA SER A 51 -7.13 7.63 -10.64
C SER A 51 -5.73 7.06 -10.87
N ILE A 52 -5.02 6.83 -9.76
CA ILE A 52 -3.91 5.88 -9.73
C ILE A 52 -4.32 4.65 -8.92
N HIS A 53 -3.93 3.48 -9.40
CA HIS A 53 -4.23 2.19 -8.81
C HIS A 53 -2.96 1.59 -8.21
N PHE A 54 -2.89 1.45 -6.90
CA PHE A 54 -1.83 0.71 -6.23
C PHE A 54 -2.21 -0.77 -6.15
N GLU A 55 -1.40 -1.65 -6.74
CA GLU A 55 -1.60 -3.11 -6.62
C GLU A 55 -1.39 -3.58 -5.17
N SER A 56 -0.36 -3.02 -4.53
CA SER A 56 -0.02 -3.23 -3.13
C SER A 56 0.41 -1.92 -2.46
N VAL A 57 0.10 -1.79 -1.18
CA VAL A 57 0.44 -0.65 -0.34
C VAL A 57 1.11 -1.13 0.94
N THR A 58 2.09 -0.38 1.42
CA THR A 58 2.82 -0.55 2.68
C THR A 58 2.59 0.66 3.56
N ARG A 59 3.06 0.60 4.81
CA ARG A 59 2.99 1.76 5.74
C ARG A 59 3.72 2.99 5.19
N GLU A 60 4.72 2.79 4.33
CA GLU A 60 5.52 3.87 3.76
C GLU A 60 4.73 4.77 2.81
N ASP A 61 3.70 4.22 2.17
CA ASP A 61 2.80 4.90 1.24
C ASP A 61 1.77 5.79 1.94
N SER A 62 1.71 5.74 3.28
CA SER A 62 0.84 6.65 4.01
C SER A 62 1.30 8.09 3.82
N GLY A 63 0.40 8.93 3.33
CA GLY A 63 0.67 10.33 3.00
C GLY A 63 -0.41 10.93 2.11
N LYS A 64 -0.17 12.15 1.66
CA LYS A 64 -1.11 12.90 0.82
C LYS A 64 -0.72 12.75 -0.64
N TYR A 65 -1.67 12.33 -1.45
CA TYR A 65 -1.58 12.23 -2.90
C TYR A 65 -2.31 13.40 -3.54
N ILE A 66 -1.63 14.11 -4.41
CA ILE A 66 -2.09 15.33 -5.04
C ILE A 66 -2.12 15.09 -6.54
N CYS A 67 -3.31 15.13 -7.12
CA CYS A 67 -3.50 15.16 -8.57
C CYS A 67 -3.64 16.61 -9.03
N GLU A 68 -2.83 17.01 -10.00
CA GLU A 68 -2.89 18.30 -10.65
C GLU A 68 -3.16 18.08 -12.14
N VAL A 69 -4.16 18.78 -12.67
CA VAL A 69 -4.61 18.61 -14.05
C VAL A 69 -4.62 19.97 -14.73
N VAL A 70 -3.89 20.08 -15.84
CA VAL A 70 -3.90 21.23 -16.72
C VAL A 70 -4.73 20.89 -17.94
N GLY A 71 -5.89 21.52 -18.05
CA GLY A 71 -6.85 21.35 -19.14
C GLY A 71 -6.83 22.50 -20.14
N ASP A 72 -7.95 22.64 -20.86
CA ASP A 72 -8.11 23.63 -21.93
C ASP A 72 -7.96 25.07 -21.41
N GLY A 73 -7.45 25.95 -22.27
CA GLY A 73 -7.22 27.35 -21.91
C GLY A 73 -6.24 27.55 -20.75
N SER A 74 -5.38 26.56 -20.49
CA SER A 74 -4.47 26.53 -19.33
C SER A 74 -5.19 26.53 -17.98
N HIS A 75 -6.43 26.07 -17.93
CA HIS A 75 -7.15 25.91 -16.66
C HIS A 75 -6.48 24.83 -15.81
N ILE A 76 -6.21 25.14 -14.55
CA ILE A 76 -5.57 24.24 -13.60
C ILE A 76 -6.60 23.81 -12.56
N ALA A 77 -6.76 22.51 -12.36
CA ALA A 77 -7.53 21.94 -11.26
C ALA A 77 -6.65 21.01 -10.41
N LYS A 78 -7.03 20.88 -9.14
CA LYS A 78 -6.30 20.09 -8.14
C LYS A 78 -7.25 19.30 -7.26
N SER A 79 -6.87 18.07 -6.91
CA SER A 79 -7.54 17.25 -5.90
C SER A 79 -6.52 16.59 -4.99
N GLU A 80 -6.84 16.48 -3.70
CA GLU A 80 -5.96 15.89 -2.69
C GLU A 80 -6.68 14.72 -1.99
N VAL A 81 -5.96 13.62 -1.77
CA VAL A 81 -6.43 12.44 -1.05
C VAL A 81 -5.36 12.01 -0.06
N THR A 82 -5.73 11.75 1.19
CA THR A 82 -4.80 11.20 2.19
C THR A 82 -4.99 9.69 2.30
N LEU A 83 -3.96 8.92 1.97
CA LEU A 83 -3.92 7.49 2.20
C LEU A 83 -3.34 7.22 3.59
N THR A 84 -4.03 6.39 4.37
CA THR A 84 -3.52 5.86 5.64
C THR A 84 -3.53 4.35 5.57
N VAL A 85 -2.35 3.72 5.60
CA VAL A 85 -2.21 2.27 5.61
C VAL A 85 -2.02 1.81 7.04
N GLN A 86 -3.06 1.20 7.60
CA GLN A 86 -2.98 0.56 8.91
C GLN A 86 -2.35 -0.82 8.74
N GLY A 87 -1.32 -1.13 9.53
CA GLY A 87 -0.77 -2.47 9.54
C GLY A 87 -1.55 -3.36 10.50
N GLY A 88 -2.17 -4.42 9.98
CA GLY A 88 -2.47 -5.58 10.81
C GLY A 88 -1.16 -6.31 11.06
N ASP A 89 -0.72 -6.37 12.31
CA ASP A 89 0.29 -7.34 12.73
C ASP A 89 -0.38 -8.73 12.69
N SER A 90 -0.69 -9.25 11.49
CA SER A 90 -0.93 -10.69 11.37
C SER A 90 0.43 -11.35 11.51
N VAL A 91 0.91 -11.43 12.75
CA VAL A 91 1.88 -12.43 13.16
C VAL A 91 1.31 -13.75 12.64
N PRO A 92 1.98 -14.44 11.71
CA PRO A 92 1.59 -15.81 11.40
C PRO A 92 1.77 -16.58 12.70
N CYS A 93 0.69 -16.98 13.36
CA CYS A 93 0.72 -17.89 14.51
C CYS A 93 1.13 -19.31 14.08
N HIS A 94 2.23 -19.44 13.34
CA HIS A 94 2.94 -20.69 13.20
C HIS A 94 4.42 -20.45 12.85
N PRO A 95 5.38 -20.90 13.69
CA PRO A 95 6.74 -21.09 13.20
C PRO A 95 6.76 -22.24 12.18
N PRO A 96 7.50 -22.17 11.06
CA PRO A 96 7.78 -23.38 10.29
C PRO A 96 8.52 -24.35 11.21
N ARG A 97 7.86 -25.45 11.57
CA ARG A 97 8.45 -26.52 12.38
C ARG A 97 9.71 -27.01 11.67
N GLY A 98 10.88 -26.66 12.21
CA GLY A 98 12.15 -27.25 11.82
C GLY A 98 12.09 -28.76 12.01
N HIS A 99 12.59 -29.47 11.01
CA HIS A 99 12.66 -30.93 10.96
C HIS A 99 13.43 -31.48 12.17
N LEU A 100 12.78 -32.32 12.98
CA LEU A 100 13.44 -33.14 13.99
C LEU A 100 13.43 -34.61 13.52
N PRO A 101 14.59 -35.27 13.33
CA PRO A 101 14.61 -36.71 13.07
C PRO A 101 14.09 -37.47 14.30
N SER A 102 13.22 -38.46 14.07
CA SER A 102 12.63 -39.29 15.11
C SER A 102 13.69 -40.08 15.90
N PRO A 103 13.71 -40.03 17.24
CA PRO A 103 14.49 -40.98 18.03
C PRO A 103 13.84 -42.38 18.00
N PRO A 104 14.64 -43.46 18.13
CA PRO A 104 14.12 -44.83 18.11
C PRO A 104 13.18 -45.08 19.29
N ARG A 105 12.14 -45.90 19.02
CA ARG A 105 11.09 -46.28 19.96
C ARG A 105 11.73 -47.08 21.09
N ASP A 106 11.88 -46.47 22.26
CA ASP A 106 11.66 -47.10 23.57
C ASP A 106 12.06 -46.10 24.67
N LEU A 107 11.08 -45.31 25.14
CA LEU A 107 11.06 -44.77 26.49
C LEU A 107 9.67 -44.15 26.76
N VAL A 108 8.95 -44.79 27.66
CA VAL A 108 7.67 -44.33 28.22
C VAL A 108 7.91 -43.00 28.94
N SER A 109 7.16 -41.95 28.60
CA SER A 109 7.21 -40.66 29.31
C SER A 109 5.88 -40.41 30.04
N PRO A 110 5.90 -39.96 31.31
CA PRO A 110 4.71 -39.75 32.12
C PRO A 110 3.92 -38.49 31.70
N ARG A 111 2.61 -38.50 31.97
CA ARG A 111 1.66 -37.43 31.66
C ARG A 111 2.07 -36.11 32.32
N VAL A 112 2.13 -35.03 31.53
CA VAL A 112 2.13 -33.65 32.04
C VAL A 112 0.69 -33.11 32.00
N PRO A 113 0.14 -32.60 33.12
CA PRO A 113 -1.20 -31.98 33.16
C PRO A 113 -1.24 -30.68 32.35
N GLY A 114 -2.39 -30.42 31.73
CA GLY A 114 -2.60 -29.43 30.67
C GLY A 114 -2.16 -27.99 30.99
N ASP A 115 -1.41 -27.45 30.04
CA ASP A 115 -1.04 -26.05 29.90
C ASP A 115 -2.30 -25.18 29.68
N ARG A 116 -2.33 -24.00 30.29
CA ARG A 116 -3.44 -23.04 30.18
C ARG A 116 -3.33 -22.33 28.83
N GLU A 117 -4.11 -22.75 27.84
CA GLU A 117 -4.31 -21.97 26.61
C GLU A 117 -5.16 -20.73 26.91
N GLY A 118 -4.63 -19.55 26.55
CA GLY A 118 -5.37 -18.29 26.58
C GLY A 118 -4.45 -17.08 26.56
N CYS A 119 -3.74 -16.85 25.44
CA CYS A 119 -3.11 -15.56 25.19
C CYS A 119 -4.21 -14.48 25.09
N ALA A 120 -4.16 -13.50 26.01
CA ALA A 120 -5.01 -12.31 26.00
C ALA A 120 -4.59 -11.37 24.85
N SER A 121 -5.59 -10.82 24.14
CA SER A 121 -5.41 -9.66 23.26
C SER A 121 -5.25 -8.39 24.10
N LEU A 122 -4.32 -7.51 23.71
CA LEU A 122 -4.25 -6.11 24.15
C LEU A 122 -5.06 -5.22 23.20
#